data_AF-A0A9E5X7A9-F1
#
_entry.id   AF-A0A9E5X7A9-F1
#
_cell.length_a   1.000
_cell.length_b   1.000
_cell.length_c   1.000
_cell.angle_alpha   90.00
_cell.angle_beta   90.00
_cell.angle_gamma   90.00
#
_symmetry.space_group_name_H-M   'P 1'
#
loop_
_entity.id
_entity.type
_entity.pdbx_description
1 polymer ?
#
loop_
_entity_poly.entity_id
_entity_poly.type
_entity_poly.pdbx_seq_one_letter_code
_entity_poly.pdbx_strand_id
1 'polypeptide(L)'
;MNAARFLRRTVAIGALGAISVVYSEALFWARWRPGDSVGGYLVTWAAYSLVVYLVLAAIEHFGVRGVLGIALAGAIFGWLVEGAVAVTLYRDLPWSISWTALAWHGLLTVVFGWFLVPRALATWPLRRLVRWSVLVGAVWGIWAIGWRVQDGSWTPVVSFGLFAFGTALVLVLGYVLWQRAYVPARPQRWLILGAAALLALSAAIQAGAIAVVLPALVGVVVVVMRTGRGRFDGSGLVPEEPIRASALTAPPIAAASAVVVYAALQSANVVSNTAAVFYLFSMPAGFVVLVAAVSSVLKGMKVS
;
A
#
# COMPACT_ATOMS: atom_id res chain seq x y z
N MET A 1 -5.75 -16.65 24.31
CA MET A 1 -5.13 -15.32 24.06
C MET A 1 -5.90 -14.30 24.90
N ASN A 2 -5.24 -13.42 25.67
CA ASN A 2 -5.95 -12.41 26.47
C ASN A 2 -6.78 -11.47 25.55
N ALA A 3 -8.03 -11.19 25.90
CA ALA A 3 -8.96 -10.33 25.16
C ALA A 3 -8.34 -8.96 24.79
N ALA A 4 -7.59 -8.34 25.70
CA ALA A 4 -6.91 -7.08 25.44
C ALA A 4 -5.88 -7.17 24.29
N ARG A 5 -5.16 -8.29 24.22
CA ARG A 5 -4.18 -8.53 23.15
C ARG A 5 -4.85 -8.77 21.81
N PHE A 6 -5.98 -9.46 21.81
CA PHE A 6 -6.79 -9.67 20.61
C PHE A 6 -7.31 -8.33 20.07
N LEU A 7 -7.93 -7.51 20.93
CA LEU A 7 -8.46 -6.20 20.56
C LEU A 7 -7.37 -5.29 19.97
N ARG A 8 -6.21 -5.17 20.65
CA ARG A 8 -5.08 -4.39 20.15
C ARG A 8 -4.63 -4.85 18.75
N ARG A 9 -4.52 -6.17 18.55
CA ARG A 9 -4.16 -6.72 17.23
C ARG A 9 -5.21 -6.37 16.17
N THR A 10 -6.50 -6.52 16.47
CA THR A 10 -7.58 -6.18 15.54
C THR A 10 -7.55 -4.70 15.17
N VAL A 11 -7.35 -3.81 16.15
CA VAL A 11 -7.21 -2.36 15.89
C VAL A 11 -5.98 -2.07 15.04
N ALA A 12 -4.82 -2.70 15.31
CA ALA A 12 -3.62 -2.50 14.52
C ALA A 12 -3.78 -2.97 13.07
N ILE A 13 -4.43 -4.11 12.85
CA ILE A 13 -4.74 -4.64 11.52
C ILE A 13 -5.70 -3.71 10.79
N GLY A 14 -6.78 -3.28 11.46
CA GLY A 14 -7.76 -2.36 10.87
C GLY A 14 -7.15 -0.99 10.53
N ALA A 15 -6.28 -0.46 11.39
CA ALA A 15 -5.58 0.80 11.15
C ALA A 15 -4.62 0.70 9.97
N LEU A 16 -3.84 -0.39 9.88
CA LEU A 16 -2.95 -0.63 8.74
C LEU A 16 -3.74 -0.95 7.45
N GLY A 17 -4.90 -1.58 7.55
CA GLY A 17 -5.87 -1.73 6.46
C GLY A 17 -6.38 -0.39 5.95
N ALA A 18 -6.72 0.55 6.84
CA ALA A 18 -7.13 1.90 6.44
C ALA A 18 -6.00 2.68 5.77
N ILE A 19 -4.77 2.60 6.32
CA ILE A 19 -3.56 3.14 5.67
C ILE A 19 -3.41 2.55 4.26
N SER A 20 -3.65 1.25 4.13
CA SER A 20 -3.52 0.55 2.85
C SER A 20 -4.55 1.02 1.83
N VAL A 21 -5.82 1.14 2.21
CA VAL A 21 -6.86 1.71 1.35
C VAL A 21 -6.48 3.12 0.88
N VAL A 22 -5.87 3.94 1.75
CA VAL A 22 -5.41 5.27 1.33
C VAL A 22 -4.33 5.16 0.24
N TYR A 23 -3.21 4.48 0.49
CA TYR A 23 -2.12 4.42 -0.47
C TYR A 23 -2.46 3.64 -1.74
N SER A 24 -3.34 2.65 -1.62
CA SER A 24 -3.74 1.78 -2.73
C SER A 24 -4.86 2.36 -3.57
N GLU A 25 -5.97 2.78 -2.94
CA GLU A 25 -7.17 3.20 -3.65
C GLU A 25 -7.28 4.72 -3.69
N ALA A 26 -7.21 5.38 -2.53
CA ALA A 26 -7.50 6.81 -2.47
C ALA A 26 -6.47 7.63 -3.26
N LEU A 27 -5.18 7.30 -3.14
CA LEU A 27 -4.15 7.95 -3.93
C LEU A 27 -4.26 7.62 -5.43
N PHE A 28 -4.67 6.39 -5.77
CA PHE A 28 -4.83 5.98 -7.17
C PHE A 28 -5.99 6.74 -7.83
N TRP A 29 -7.18 6.64 -7.25
CA TRP A 29 -8.37 7.28 -7.84
C TRP A 29 -8.36 8.79 -7.66
N ALA A 30 -7.73 9.30 -6.61
CA ALA A 30 -7.59 10.73 -6.31
C ALA A 30 -8.92 11.53 -6.28
N ARG A 31 -10.06 10.85 -6.18
CA ARG A 31 -11.42 11.42 -6.14
C ARG A 31 -12.44 10.37 -5.72
N TRP A 32 -13.62 10.83 -5.35
CA TRP A 32 -14.82 9.99 -5.27
C TRP A 32 -15.27 9.60 -6.67
N ARG A 33 -15.47 8.32 -6.93
CA ARG A 33 -15.96 7.82 -8.22
C ARG A 33 -17.49 7.74 -8.22
N PRO A 34 -18.13 7.82 -9.40
CA PRO A 34 -19.53 7.46 -9.52
C PRO A 34 -19.80 6.05 -8.97
N GLY A 35 -20.78 5.92 -8.09
CA GLY A 35 -21.14 4.64 -7.45
C GLY A 35 -20.33 4.27 -6.21
N ASP A 36 -19.30 5.04 -5.84
CA ASP A 36 -18.66 4.85 -4.54
C ASP A 36 -19.68 5.10 -3.41
N SER A 37 -19.66 4.24 -2.41
CA SER A 37 -20.56 4.30 -1.26
C SER A 37 -19.81 4.00 0.03
N VAL A 38 -20.33 4.47 1.16
CA VAL A 38 -19.75 4.15 2.48
C VAL A 38 -19.67 2.64 2.70
N GLY A 39 -20.72 1.90 2.33
CA GLY A 39 -20.73 0.44 2.38
C GLY A 39 -19.63 -0.20 1.53
N GLY A 40 -19.42 0.30 0.31
CA GLY A 40 -18.32 -0.12 -0.56
C GLY A 40 -16.95 0.11 0.08
N TYR A 41 -16.70 1.30 0.63
CA TYR A 41 -15.44 1.58 1.33
C TYR A 41 -15.22 0.71 2.57
N LEU A 42 -16.27 0.38 3.32
CA LEU A 42 -16.18 -0.54 4.46
C LEU A 42 -15.81 -1.96 4.01
N VAL A 43 -16.39 -2.44 2.91
CA VAL A 43 -16.04 -3.74 2.32
C VAL A 43 -14.58 -3.75 1.84
N THR A 44 -14.16 -2.70 1.11
CA THR A 44 -12.77 -2.54 0.67
C THR A 44 -11.81 -2.52 1.87
N TRP A 45 -12.12 -1.73 2.91
CA TRP A 45 -11.33 -1.69 4.13
C TRP A 45 -11.23 -3.05 4.83
N ALA A 46 -12.32 -3.80 4.91
CA ALA A 46 -12.32 -5.14 5.49
C ALA A 46 -11.48 -6.13 4.67
N ALA A 47 -11.60 -6.11 3.34
CA ALA A 47 -10.80 -6.94 2.43
C ALA A 47 -9.30 -6.62 2.55
N TYR A 48 -8.95 -5.33 2.56
CA TYR A 48 -7.57 -4.88 2.75
C TYR A 48 -7.02 -5.25 4.13
N SER A 49 -7.83 -5.16 5.18
CA SER A 49 -7.47 -5.59 6.54
C SER A 49 -7.19 -7.10 6.61
N LEU A 50 -7.93 -7.92 5.84
CA LEU A 50 -7.66 -9.35 5.71
C LEU A 50 -6.32 -9.64 5.03
N VAL A 51 -6.02 -8.94 3.92
CA VAL A 51 -4.73 -9.07 3.22
C VAL A 51 -3.59 -8.60 4.13
N VAL A 52 -3.76 -7.47 4.84
CA VAL A 52 -2.81 -6.98 5.84
C VAL A 52 -2.51 -8.05 6.90
N TYR A 53 -3.53 -8.73 7.42
CA TYR A 53 -3.33 -9.81 8.39
C TYR A 53 -2.42 -10.91 7.84
N LEU A 54 -2.66 -11.37 6.60
CA LEU A 54 -1.85 -12.40 5.94
C LEU A 54 -0.39 -11.95 5.75
N VAL A 55 -0.19 -10.71 5.31
CA VAL A 55 1.14 -10.16 5.04
C VAL A 55 1.91 -9.92 6.34
N LEU A 56 1.27 -9.38 7.39
CA LEU A 56 1.88 -9.26 8.71
C LEU A 56 2.26 -10.63 9.28
N ALA A 57 1.39 -11.63 9.13
CA ALA A 57 1.70 -12.99 9.55
C ALA A 57 2.91 -13.57 8.81
N ALA A 58 3.05 -13.30 7.51
CA ALA A 58 4.21 -13.71 6.72
C ALA A 58 5.50 -12.99 7.17
N ILE A 59 5.45 -11.65 7.33
CA ILE A 59 6.58 -10.84 7.82
C ILE A 59 7.10 -11.38 9.15
N GLU A 60 6.20 -11.61 10.11
CA GLU A 60 6.55 -12.10 11.44
C GLU A 60 7.03 -13.56 11.41
N HIS A 61 6.40 -14.43 10.60
CA HIS A 61 6.78 -15.84 10.52
C HIS A 61 8.18 -16.05 9.93
N PHE A 62 8.48 -15.34 8.83
CA PHE A 62 9.76 -15.45 8.13
C PHE A 62 10.83 -14.50 8.68
N GLY A 63 10.47 -13.61 9.60
CA GLY A 63 11.39 -12.62 10.17
C GLY A 63 11.87 -11.61 9.13
N VAL A 64 10.97 -11.18 8.24
CA VAL A 64 11.26 -10.24 7.16
C VAL A 64 11.61 -8.87 7.73
N ARG A 65 12.73 -8.30 7.28
CA ARG A 65 13.29 -7.01 7.71
C ARG A 65 13.97 -6.33 6.53
N GLY A 66 14.28 -5.04 6.70
CA GLY A 66 14.97 -4.25 5.69
C GLY A 66 14.07 -3.89 4.51
N VAL A 67 14.49 -2.94 3.69
CA VAL A 67 13.62 -2.39 2.62
C VAL A 67 13.28 -3.44 1.57
N LEU A 68 14.26 -4.25 1.15
CA LEU A 68 14.06 -5.29 0.15
C LEU A 68 13.26 -6.49 0.70
N GLY A 69 13.45 -6.85 1.97
CA GLY A 69 12.60 -7.85 2.61
C GLY A 69 11.15 -7.40 2.65
N ILE A 70 10.90 -6.15 3.06
CA ILE A 70 9.56 -5.57 3.05
C ILE A 70 9.00 -5.46 1.63
N ALA A 71 9.82 -5.25 0.61
CA ALA A 71 9.38 -5.29 -0.78
C ALA A 71 8.87 -6.68 -1.21
N LEU A 72 9.50 -7.78 -0.75
CA LEU A 72 8.95 -9.14 -0.95
C LEU A 72 7.58 -9.30 -0.28
N ALA A 73 7.40 -8.76 0.92
CA ALA A 73 6.09 -8.77 1.59
C ALA A 73 5.07 -7.91 0.85
N GLY A 74 5.51 -6.78 0.28
CA GLY A 74 4.73 -5.95 -0.63
C GLY A 74 4.28 -6.70 -1.88
N ALA A 75 5.11 -7.59 -2.44
CA ALA A 75 4.70 -8.40 -3.58
C ALA A 75 3.50 -9.32 -3.26
N ILE A 76 3.53 -9.98 -2.10
CA ILE A 76 2.39 -10.79 -1.62
C ILE A 76 1.16 -9.90 -1.45
N PHE A 77 1.30 -8.75 -0.79
CA PHE A 77 0.19 -7.81 -0.61
C PHE A 77 -0.43 -7.41 -1.95
N GLY A 78 0.39 -6.95 -2.89
CA GLY A 78 -0.05 -6.42 -4.16
C GLY A 78 -0.75 -7.46 -5.04
N TRP A 79 -0.20 -8.67 -5.14
CA TRP A 79 -0.86 -9.74 -5.89
C TRP A 79 -2.13 -10.24 -5.21
N LEU A 80 -2.22 -10.26 -3.88
CA LEU A 80 -3.48 -10.62 -3.22
C LEU A 80 -4.56 -9.57 -3.43
N VAL A 81 -4.22 -8.28 -3.33
CA VAL A 81 -5.16 -7.20 -3.65
C VAL A 81 -5.61 -7.30 -5.10
N GLU A 82 -4.68 -7.39 -6.04
CA GLU A 82 -5.04 -7.36 -7.47
C GLU A 82 -5.55 -8.67 -8.03
N GLY A 83 -5.18 -9.79 -7.42
CA GLY A 83 -5.57 -11.13 -7.85
C GLY A 83 -6.84 -11.64 -7.20
N ALA A 84 -7.23 -11.13 -6.02
CA ALA A 84 -8.38 -11.63 -5.28
C ALA A 84 -9.40 -10.56 -4.86
N VAL A 85 -9.01 -9.29 -4.75
CA VAL A 85 -9.91 -8.18 -4.36
C VAL A 85 -10.35 -7.41 -5.60
N ALA A 86 -9.42 -6.81 -6.34
CA ALA A 86 -9.72 -5.98 -7.52
C ALA A 86 -9.76 -6.79 -8.84
N VAL A 87 -9.12 -7.95 -8.87
CA VAL A 87 -9.09 -8.91 -10.00
C VAL A 87 -8.48 -8.31 -11.28
N THR A 88 -7.73 -7.20 -11.18
CA THR A 88 -7.07 -6.61 -12.35
C THR A 88 -5.74 -7.30 -12.71
N LEU A 89 -5.19 -8.14 -11.81
CA LEU A 89 -3.97 -8.92 -12.05
C LEU A 89 -4.02 -9.73 -13.36
N TYR A 90 -5.19 -10.20 -13.77
CA TYR A 90 -5.33 -11.12 -14.90
C TYR A 90 -5.61 -10.43 -16.25
N ARG A 91 -5.77 -9.10 -16.27
CA ARG A 91 -6.22 -8.39 -17.49
C ARG A 91 -5.16 -8.32 -18.57
N ASP A 92 -3.93 -7.94 -18.20
CA ASP A 92 -2.85 -7.61 -19.15
C ASP A 92 -1.54 -8.29 -18.77
N LEU A 93 -1.57 -9.62 -18.58
CA LEU A 93 -0.37 -10.39 -18.25
C LEU A 93 0.68 -10.29 -19.38
N PRO A 94 1.99 -10.15 -19.05
CA PRO A 94 2.58 -10.14 -17.71
C PRO A 94 2.65 -8.75 -17.06
N TRP A 95 2.20 -7.69 -17.72
CA TRP A 95 2.38 -6.31 -17.28
C TRP A 95 1.61 -5.97 -16.00
N SER A 96 0.39 -6.51 -15.86
CA SER A 96 -0.44 -6.39 -14.65
C SER A 96 0.18 -7.06 -13.42
N ILE A 97 1.13 -8.01 -13.60
CA ILE A 97 1.91 -8.56 -12.48
C ILE A 97 2.69 -7.47 -11.79
N SER A 98 3.23 -6.50 -12.54
CA SER A 98 4.04 -5.43 -11.98
C SER A 98 3.27 -4.15 -11.72
N TRP A 99 2.54 -3.59 -12.71
CA TRP A 99 2.04 -2.22 -12.60
C TRP A 99 1.16 -1.98 -11.37
N THR A 100 -0.10 -2.41 -11.37
CA THR A 100 -0.90 -2.09 -10.20
C THR A 100 -0.48 -2.97 -9.01
N ALA A 101 -0.18 -4.26 -9.25
CA ALA A 101 0.16 -5.16 -8.15
C ALA A 101 1.50 -4.85 -7.47
N LEU A 102 2.66 -4.95 -8.15
CA LEU A 102 3.96 -4.69 -7.49
C LEU A 102 4.21 -3.21 -7.27
N ALA A 103 4.07 -2.37 -8.28
CA ALA A 103 4.52 -0.98 -8.21
C ALA A 103 3.59 -0.13 -7.34
N TRP A 104 2.28 -0.28 -7.52
CA TRP A 104 1.31 0.49 -6.74
C TRP A 104 1.01 -0.15 -5.38
N HIS A 105 0.46 -1.35 -5.35
CA HIS A 105 0.08 -2.00 -4.09
C HIS A 105 1.29 -2.54 -3.32
N GLY A 106 2.33 -3.04 -3.98
CA GLY A 106 3.55 -3.49 -3.31
C GLY A 106 4.43 -2.33 -2.83
N LEU A 107 4.98 -1.55 -3.76
CA LEU A 107 5.97 -0.52 -3.46
C LEU A 107 5.32 0.72 -2.83
N LEU A 108 4.30 1.30 -3.45
CA LEU A 108 3.70 2.53 -2.90
C LEU A 108 2.93 2.28 -1.59
N THR A 109 2.18 1.18 -1.48
CA THR A 109 1.41 0.92 -0.25
C THR A 109 2.27 0.30 0.85
N VAL A 110 2.97 -0.80 0.59
CA VAL A 110 3.71 -1.50 1.66
C VAL A 110 5.07 -0.87 1.91
N VAL A 111 5.92 -0.71 0.89
CA VAL A 111 7.27 -0.15 1.11
C VAL A 111 7.19 1.31 1.52
N PHE A 112 6.48 2.14 0.76
CA PHE A 112 6.39 3.55 1.05
C PHE A 112 5.45 3.81 2.24
N GLY A 113 4.18 3.39 2.16
CA GLY A 113 3.16 3.64 3.19
C GLY A 113 3.41 2.94 4.53
N TRP A 114 3.75 1.65 4.55
CA TRP A 114 3.90 0.94 5.83
C TRP A 114 5.30 1.06 6.44
N PHE A 115 6.34 1.22 5.61
CA PHE A 115 7.72 1.14 6.08
C PHE A 115 8.44 2.49 6.09
N LEU A 116 8.43 3.25 5.00
CA LEU A 116 9.19 4.50 4.89
C LEU A 116 8.50 5.68 5.58
N VAL A 117 7.20 5.89 5.36
CA VAL A 117 6.48 7.05 5.94
C VAL A 117 6.54 7.05 7.48
N PRO A 118 6.19 5.96 8.20
CA PRO A 118 6.23 5.96 9.66
C PRO A 118 7.61 6.26 10.23
N ARG A 119 8.67 5.78 9.57
CA ARG A 119 10.06 6.08 9.93
C ARG A 119 10.41 7.54 9.73
N ALA A 120 10.01 8.13 8.60
CA ALA A 120 10.21 9.54 8.35
C ALA A 120 9.49 10.37 9.43
N LEU A 121 8.23 10.03 9.75
CA LEU A 121 7.46 10.71 10.78
C LEU A 121 8.11 10.63 12.16
N ALA A 122 8.66 9.46 12.52
CA ALA A 122 9.38 9.25 13.76
C ALA A 122 10.70 10.06 13.82
N THR A 123 11.55 9.95 12.80
CA THR A 123 12.98 10.31 12.90
C THR A 123 13.42 11.60 12.18
N TRP A 124 12.70 12.07 11.15
CA TRP A 124 13.20 13.19 10.33
C TRP A 124 12.98 14.56 10.98
N PRO A 125 13.86 15.56 10.81
CA PRO A 125 13.56 16.91 11.27
C PRO A 125 12.33 17.49 10.55
N LEU A 126 11.52 18.30 11.26
CA LEU A 126 10.24 18.83 10.74
C LEU A 126 10.41 19.53 9.38
N ARG A 127 11.47 20.31 9.20
CA ARG A 127 11.78 20.98 7.91
C ARG A 127 11.90 20.00 6.74
N ARG A 128 12.51 18.83 6.96
CA ARG A 128 12.64 17.78 5.94
C ARG A 128 11.29 17.14 5.66
N LEU A 129 10.49 16.89 6.69
CA LEU A 129 9.13 16.37 6.55
C LEU A 129 8.21 17.31 5.76
N VAL A 130 8.25 18.62 6.04
CA VAL A 130 7.46 19.61 5.30
C VAL A 130 7.81 19.58 3.81
N ARG A 131 9.11 19.65 3.47
CA ARG A 131 9.57 19.60 2.06
C ARG A 131 9.14 18.32 1.36
N TRP A 132 9.29 17.19 2.03
CA TRP A 132 8.90 15.90 1.48
C TRP A 132 7.37 15.79 1.32
N SER A 133 6.59 16.31 2.28
CA SER A 133 5.12 16.32 2.20
C SER A 133 4.63 17.21 1.05
N VAL A 134 5.25 18.38 0.85
CA VAL A 134 4.98 19.25 -0.31
C VAL A 134 5.28 18.50 -1.61
N LEU A 135 6.43 17.83 -1.71
CA LEU A 135 6.77 17.05 -2.91
C LEU A 135 5.76 15.93 -3.18
N VAL A 136 5.44 15.11 -2.17
CA VAL A 136 4.46 14.02 -2.28
C VAL A 136 3.10 14.56 -2.68
N GLY A 137 2.65 15.65 -2.06
CA GLY A 137 1.40 16.32 -2.40
C GLY A 137 1.38 16.85 -3.82
N ALA A 138 2.44 17.54 -4.25
CA ALA A 138 2.55 18.05 -5.61
C ALA A 138 2.50 16.93 -6.67
N VAL A 139 3.23 15.84 -6.44
CA VAL A 139 3.20 14.64 -7.30
C VAL A 139 1.79 14.06 -7.35
N TRP A 140 1.09 14.00 -6.22
CA TRP A 140 -0.29 13.51 -6.18
C TRP A 140 -1.28 14.44 -6.89
N GLY A 141 -1.12 15.76 -6.77
CA GLY A 141 -1.92 16.74 -7.52
C GLY A 141 -1.74 16.63 -9.03
N ILE A 142 -0.51 16.36 -9.50
CA ILE A 142 -0.21 16.06 -10.91
C ILE A 142 -0.83 14.72 -11.33
N TRP A 143 -0.76 13.69 -10.46
CA TRP A 143 -1.39 12.41 -10.74
C TRP A 143 -2.92 12.55 -10.91
N ALA A 144 -3.57 13.31 -10.03
CA ALA A 144 -5.02 13.48 -10.00
C ALA A 144 -5.62 14.02 -11.31
N ILE A 145 -4.87 14.82 -12.08
CA ILE A 145 -5.36 15.36 -13.36
C ILE A 145 -5.49 14.27 -14.46
N GLY A 146 -4.86 13.11 -14.29
CA GLY A 146 -4.90 12.03 -15.28
C GLY A 146 -6.30 11.50 -15.53
N TRP A 147 -7.16 11.55 -14.51
CA TRP A 147 -8.56 11.09 -14.62
C TRP A 147 -9.43 11.97 -15.51
N ARG A 148 -9.05 13.25 -15.70
CA ARG A 148 -9.72 14.15 -16.63
C ARG A 148 -9.72 13.60 -18.05
N VAL A 149 -8.61 12.98 -18.47
CA VAL A 149 -8.47 12.42 -19.83
C VAL A 149 -9.47 11.29 -20.06
N GLN A 150 -9.77 10.50 -19.03
CA GLN A 150 -10.68 9.36 -19.12
C GLN A 150 -12.15 9.80 -19.02
N ASP A 151 -12.45 10.75 -18.13
CA ASP A 151 -13.83 11.16 -17.84
C ASP A 151 -14.32 12.33 -18.69
N GLY A 152 -13.43 13.03 -19.39
CA GLY A 152 -13.75 14.24 -20.14
C GLY A 152 -14.09 15.46 -19.29
N SER A 153 -14.11 15.34 -17.96
CA SER A 153 -14.45 16.41 -17.02
C SER A 153 -13.49 16.51 -15.85
N TRP A 154 -13.40 17.71 -15.28
CA TRP A 154 -12.61 17.95 -14.07
C TRP A 154 -13.41 17.60 -12.81
N THR A 155 -12.76 16.96 -11.84
CA THR A 155 -13.29 16.95 -10.48
C THR A 155 -13.22 18.38 -9.92
N PRO A 156 -14.30 18.94 -9.36
CA PRO A 156 -14.26 20.28 -8.79
C PRO A 156 -13.19 20.40 -7.70
N VAL A 157 -12.43 21.50 -7.68
CA VAL A 157 -11.33 21.74 -6.71
C VAL A 157 -11.79 21.52 -5.27
N VAL A 158 -12.99 21.98 -4.92
CA VAL A 158 -13.57 21.81 -3.57
C VAL A 158 -13.79 20.33 -3.25
N SER A 159 -14.32 19.55 -4.20
CA SER A 159 -14.54 18.11 -4.03
C SER A 159 -13.21 17.36 -3.88
N PHE A 160 -12.22 17.70 -4.71
CA PHE A 160 -10.86 17.17 -4.59
C PHE A 160 -10.23 17.53 -3.23
N GLY A 161 -10.40 18.77 -2.76
CA GLY A 161 -9.93 19.22 -1.45
C GLY A 161 -10.53 18.43 -0.30
N LEU A 162 -11.85 18.23 -0.29
CA LEU A 162 -12.52 17.42 0.72
C LEU A 162 -12.02 15.97 0.71
N PHE A 163 -11.84 15.39 -0.48
CA PHE A 163 -11.27 14.06 -0.64
C PHE A 163 -9.83 13.98 -0.10
N ALA A 164 -8.98 14.95 -0.45
CA ALA A 164 -7.58 15.01 -0.04
C ALA A 164 -7.41 15.16 1.47
N PHE A 165 -8.14 16.07 2.10
CA PHE A 165 -8.08 16.26 3.54
C PHE A 165 -8.74 15.11 4.32
N GLY A 166 -9.81 14.51 3.79
CA GLY A 166 -10.40 13.27 4.36
C GLY A 166 -9.40 12.12 4.34
N THR A 167 -8.68 11.95 3.24
CA THR A 167 -7.60 10.96 3.09
C THR A 167 -6.45 11.22 4.08
N ALA A 168 -6.04 12.47 4.24
CA ALA A 168 -5.03 12.86 5.22
C ALA A 168 -5.45 12.56 6.67
N LEU A 169 -6.72 12.81 7.01
CA LEU A 169 -7.26 12.49 8.34
C LEU A 169 -7.19 10.98 8.61
N VAL A 170 -7.59 10.15 7.64
CA VAL A 170 -7.49 8.68 7.76
C VAL A 170 -6.04 8.24 7.97
N LEU A 171 -5.06 8.83 7.28
CA LEU A 171 -3.64 8.53 7.51
C LEU A 171 -3.17 8.92 8.91
N VAL A 172 -3.52 10.12 9.39
CA VAL A 172 -3.14 10.56 10.74
C VAL A 172 -3.68 9.60 11.80
N LEU A 173 -4.97 9.27 11.72
CA LEU A 173 -5.61 8.33 12.65
C LEU A 173 -5.02 6.93 12.52
N GLY A 174 -4.83 6.46 11.29
CA GLY A 174 -4.27 5.15 10.98
C GLY A 174 -2.88 4.97 11.59
N TYR A 175 -1.96 5.92 11.39
CA TYR A 175 -0.61 5.82 11.93
C TYR A 175 -0.58 5.87 13.46
N VAL A 176 -1.38 6.75 14.08
CA VAL A 176 -1.48 6.84 15.54
C VAL A 176 -2.03 5.55 16.15
N LEU A 177 -3.13 5.02 15.59
CA LEU A 177 -3.77 3.80 16.07
C LEU A 177 -2.87 2.59 15.85
N TRP A 178 -2.26 2.46 14.67
CA TRP A 178 -1.38 1.35 14.35
C TRP A 178 -0.18 1.29 15.31
N GLN A 179 0.52 2.41 15.53
CA GLN A 179 1.68 2.43 16.44
C GLN A 179 1.31 2.08 17.89
N ARG A 180 0.19 2.59 18.40
CA ARG A 180 -0.25 2.33 19.78
C ARG A 180 -0.77 0.90 19.97
N ALA A 181 -1.48 0.39 18.97
CA ALA A 181 -2.14 -0.90 19.05
C ALA A 181 -1.26 -2.07 18.58
N TYR A 182 -0.12 -1.81 17.92
CA TYR A 182 0.69 -2.88 17.34
C TYR A 182 1.07 -3.94 18.37
N VAL A 183 0.77 -5.18 18.01
CA VAL A 183 1.23 -6.38 18.69
C VAL A 183 1.62 -7.37 17.62
N PRO A 184 2.84 -7.95 17.66
CA PRO A 184 3.30 -8.92 16.68
C PRO A 184 2.25 -10.00 16.39
N ALA A 185 1.98 -10.22 15.10
CA ALA A 185 1.01 -11.19 14.63
C ALA A 185 1.62 -12.59 14.74
N ARG A 186 1.26 -13.34 15.80
CA ARG A 186 1.52 -14.79 15.82
C ARG A 186 0.62 -15.45 14.79
N PRO A 187 1.18 -16.11 13.76
CA PRO A 187 0.41 -16.75 12.69
C PRO A 187 -0.47 -17.83 13.30
N GLN A 188 -1.79 -17.73 13.10
CA GLN A 188 -2.73 -18.77 13.48
C GLN A 188 -3.07 -19.55 12.22
N ARG A 189 -2.62 -20.81 12.15
CA ARG A 189 -2.71 -21.63 10.93
C ARG A 189 -4.12 -21.63 10.34
N TRP A 190 -5.14 -21.80 11.17
CA TRP A 190 -6.55 -21.83 10.72
C TRP A 190 -7.06 -20.50 10.17
N LEU A 191 -6.68 -19.37 10.77
CA LEU A 191 -7.05 -18.05 10.25
C LEU A 191 -6.35 -17.75 8.93
N ILE A 192 -5.09 -18.15 8.80
CA ILE A 192 -4.34 -18.02 7.54
C ILE A 192 -4.98 -18.88 6.46
N LEU A 193 -5.28 -20.14 6.76
CA LEU A 193 -5.93 -21.05 5.82
C LEU A 193 -7.32 -20.54 5.42
N GLY A 194 -8.14 -20.09 6.38
CA GLY A 194 -9.45 -19.54 6.10
C GLY A 194 -9.40 -18.27 5.24
N ALA A 195 -8.50 -17.33 5.57
CA ALA A 195 -8.30 -16.12 4.79
C ALA A 195 -7.77 -16.40 3.38
N ALA A 196 -6.79 -17.30 3.25
CA ALA A 196 -6.23 -17.71 1.97
C ALA A 196 -7.26 -18.44 1.10
N ALA A 197 -8.06 -19.34 1.70
CA ALA A 197 -9.14 -20.03 1.01
C ALA A 197 -10.21 -19.06 0.51
N LEU A 198 -10.61 -18.09 1.33
CA LEU A 198 -11.58 -17.07 0.94
C LEU A 198 -11.08 -16.24 -0.26
N LEU A 199 -9.82 -15.80 -0.22
CA LEU A 199 -9.22 -15.03 -1.32
C LEU A 199 -9.04 -15.89 -2.59
N ALA A 200 -8.62 -17.14 -2.44
CA ALA A 200 -8.49 -18.07 -3.56
C ALA A 200 -9.84 -18.37 -4.22
N LEU A 201 -10.90 -18.55 -3.42
CA LEU A 201 -12.25 -18.73 -3.92
C LEU A 201 -12.75 -17.48 -4.65
N SER A 202 -12.54 -16.29 -4.08
CA SER A 202 -12.87 -15.01 -4.74
C SER A 202 -12.18 -14.89 -6.10
N ALA A 203 -10.89 -15.19 -6.16
CA ALA A 203 -10.12 -15.17 -7.40
C ALA A 203 -10.64 -16.20 -8.42
N ALA A 204 -10.92 -17.43 -7.99
CA ALA A 204 -11.41 -18.49 -8.87
C ALA A 204 -12.79 -18.18 -9.46
N ILE A 205 -13.70 -17.63 -8.65
CA ILE A 205 -15.04 -17.23 -9.12
C ILE A 205 -14.94 -16.15 -10.19
N GLN A 206 -14.04 -15.17 -10.02
CA GLN A 206 -13.98 -14.00 -10.89
C GLN A 206 -13.06 -14.19 -12.13
N ALA A 207 -12.01 -15.00 -12.03
CA ALA A 207 -10.99 -15.16 -13.08
C ALA A 207 -10.92 -16.57 -13.69
N GLY A 208 -11.70 -17.53 -13.19
CA GLY A 208 -11.72 -18.90 -13.70
C GLY A 208 -10.35 -19.59 -13.58
N ALA A 209 -9.95 -20.33 -14.63
CA ALA A 209 -8.72 -21.12 -14.62
C ALA A 209 -7.43 -20.29 -14.50
N ILE A 210 -7.43 -19.04 -14.96
CA ILE A 210 -6.25 -18.15 -14.91
C ILE A 210 -5.91 -17.74 -13.47
N ALA A 211 -6.83 -17.95 -12.51
CA ALA A 211 -6.59 -17.72 -11.09
C ALA A 211 -5.39 -18.50 -10.53
N VAL A 212 -4.90 -19.55 -11.22
CA VAL A 212 -3.67 -20.29 -10.84
C VAL A 212 -2.39 -19.44 -10.87
N VAL A 213 -2.38 -18.30 -11.58
CA VAL A 213 -1.25 -17.37 -11.60
C VAL A 213 -0.98 -16.81 -10.20
N LEU A 214 -2.02 -16.47 -9.45
CA LEU A 214 -1.90 -15.91 -8.10
C LEU A 214 -1.17 -16.83 -7.10
N PRO A 215 -1.59 -18.10 -6.88
CA PRO A 215 -0.88 -18.99 -5.96
C PRO A 215 0.53 -19.33 -6.45
N ALA A 216 0.79 -19.35 -7.76
CA ALA A 216 2.15 -19.53 -8.28
C ALA A 216 3.07 -18.36 -7.89
N LEU A 217 2.63 -17.11 -8.14
CA LEU A 217 3.38 -15.90 -7.78
C LEU A 217 3.63 -15.81 -6.26
N VAL A 218 2.57 -15.97 -5.46
CA VAL A 218 2.67 -15.95 -4.00
C VAL A 218 3.57 -17.10 -3.50
N GLY A 219 3.43 -18.29 -4.07
CA GLY A 219 4.24 -19.46 -3.72
C GLY A 219 5.74 -19.24 -3.92
N VAL A 220 6.12 -18.64 -5.06
CA VAL A 220 7.53 -18.30 -5.34
C VAL A 220 8.09 -17.36 -4.27
N VAL A 221 7.38 -16.28 -3.93
CA VAL A 221 7.85 -15.33 -2.92
C VAL A 221 7.90 -15.95 -1.52
N VAL A 222 6.93 -16.81 -1.17
CA VAL A 222 6.96 -17.56 0.10
C VAL A 222 8.17 -18.48 0.18
N VAL A 223 8.53 -19.17 -0.91
CA VAL A 223 9.73 -20.02 -0.96
C VAL A 223 11.00 -19.17 -0.79
N VAL A 224 11.07 -18.00 -1.44
CA VAL A 224 12.19 -17.06 -1.28
C VAL A 224 12.29 -16.58 0.17
N MET A 225 11.19 -16.13 0.78
CA MET A 225 11.16 -15.71 2.19
C MET A 225 11.58 -16.82 3.15
N ARG A 226 11.13 -18.05 2.90
CA ARG A 226 11.53 -19.23 3.69
C ARG A 226 13.03 -19.47 3.59
N THR A 227 13.60 -19.37 2.39
CA THR A 227 15.03 -19.54 2.13
C THR A 227 15.87 -18.42 2.77
N GLY A 228 15.32 -17.20 2.81
CA GLY A 228 15.94 -16.03 3.43
C GLY A 228 15.76 -15.92 4.95
N ARG A 229 15.07 -16.87 5.59
CA ARG A 229 14.80 -16.80 7.03
C ARG A 229 16.11 -16.73 7.83
N GLY A 230 16.23 -15.70 8.67
CA GLY A 230 17.46 -15.40 9.43
C GLY A 230 18.55 -14.66 8.65
N ARG A 231 18.33 -14.38 7.35
CA ARG A 231 19.24 -13.60 6.49
C ARG A 231 18.76 -12.17 6.25
N PHE A 232 17.50 -11.87 6.55
CA PHE A 232 16.98 -10.51 6.55
C PHE A 232 17.63 -9.68 7.67
N ASP A 233 18.23 -8.56 7.33
CA ASP A 233 18.75 -7.59 8.28
C ASP A 233 18.08 -6.22 8.07
N GLY A 234 18.59 -5.20 8.78
CA GLY A 234 17.92 -3.90 8.84
C GLY A 234 16.71 -3.87 9.77
N SER A 235 15.90 -2.81 9.62
CA SER A 235 14.81 -2.51 10.55
C SER A 235 13.57 -3.38 10.34
N GLY A 236 12.81 -3.65 11.42
CA GLY A 236 11.50 -4.30 11.36
C GLY A 236 10.41 -3.43 10.70
N LEU A 237 9.15 -3.83 10.67
CA LEU A 237 8.11 -2.99 10.04
C LEU A 237 7.83 -1.70 10.83
N VAL A 238 7.63 -1.83 12.15
CA VAL A 238 7.32 -0.71 13.04
C VAL A 238 8.61 0.04 13.41
N PRO A 239 8.63 1.39 13.36
CA PRO A 239 9.78 2.16 13.83
C PRO A 239 9.98 2.00 15.34
N GLU A 240 11.24 1.99 15.78
CA GLU A 240 11.59 1.91 17.20
C GLU A 240 11.19 3.19 17.96
N GLU A 241 11.37 4.34 17.30
CA GLU A 241 10.95 5.63 17.84
C GLU A 241 9.45 5.88 17.61
N PRO A 242 8.74 6.49 18.60
CA PRO A 242 7.36 6.88 18.44
C PRO A 242 7.21 7.97 17.36
N ILE A 243 6.07 7.97 16.66
CA ILE A 243 5.71 9.04 15.72
C ILE A 243 5.48 10.30 16.55
N ARG A 244 6.22 11.37 16.22
CA ARG A 244 6.10 12.65 16.91
C ARG A 244 4.78 13.32 16.55
N ALA A 245 4.12 13.93 17.53
CA ALA A 245 2.86 14.64 17.32
C ALA A 245 2.98 15.75 16.26
N SER A 246 4.09 16.49 16.25
CA SER A 246 4.36 17.53 15.24
C SER A 246 4.51 16.97 13.81
N ALA A 247 4.98 15.73 13.67
CA ALA A 247 5.13 15.07 12.37
C ALA A 247 3.77 14.69 11.76
N LEU A 248 2.69 14.56 12.55
CA LEU A 248 1.34 14.28 12.06
C LEU A 248 0.74 15.43 11.24
N THR A 249 1.42 16.58 11.15
CA THR A 249 1.09 17.65 10.20
C THR A 249 1.48 17.32 8.76
N ALA A 250 2.32 16.30 8.53
CA ALA A 250 2.78 15.91 7.20
C ALA A 250 1.65 15.50 6.23
N PRO A 251 0.70 14.59 6.58
CA PRO A 251 -0.39 14.25 5.66
C PRO A 251 -1.29 15.46 5.28
N PRO A 252 -1.72 16.33 6.22
CA PRO A 252 -2.42 17.56 5.86
C PRO A 252 -1.63 18.52 4.96
N ILE A 253 -0.31 18.65 5.14
CA ILE A 253 0.54 19.46 4.26
C ILE A 253 0.59 18.86 2.85
N ALA A 254 0.69 17.53 2.73
CA ALA A 254 0.64 16.85 1.44
C ALA A 254 -0.73 17.06 0.75
N ALA A 255 -1.83 16.96 1.49
CA ALA A 255 -3.17 17.26 0.97
C ALA A 255 -3.28 18.71 0.48
N ALA A 256 -2.85 19.69 1.28
CA ALA A 256 -2.85 21.10 0.88
C ALA A 256 -2.03 21.35 -0.39
N SER A 257 -0.82 20.78 -0.46
CA SER A 257 0.04 20.89 -1.64
C SER A 257 -0.58 20.24 -2.87
N ALA A 258 -1.25 19.09 -2.71
CA ALA A 258 -1.95 18.42 -3.81
C ALA A 258 -3.08 19.30 -4.35
N VAL A 259 -3.88 19.91 -3.48
CA VAL A 259 -4.98 20.81 -3.86
C VAL A 259 -4.47 22.02 -4.61
N VAL A 260 -3.40 22.67 -4.12
CA VAL A 260 -2.79 23.82 -4.80
C VAL A 260 -2.32 23.46 -6.20
N VAL A 261 -1.59 22.35 -6.34
CA VAL A 261 -1.07 21.92 -7.64
C VAL A 261 -2.19 21.50 -8.59
N TYR A 262 -3.17 20.73 -8.11
CA TYR A 262 -4.34 20.35 -8.89
C TYR A 262 -5.12 21.58 -9.38
N ALA A 263 -5.40 22.55 -8.48
CA ALA A 263 -6.11 23.77 -8.83
C ALA A 263 -5.36 24.62 -9.86
N ALA A 264 -4.03 24.71 -9.75
CA ALA A 264 -3.19 25.41 -10.72
C ALA A 264 -3.19 24.74 -12.10
N LEU A 265 -3.13 23.41 -12.15
CA LEU A 265 -3.21 22.65 -13.41
C LEU A 265 -4.61 22.75 -14.03
N GLN A 266 -5.66 22.76 -13.20
CA GLN A 266 -7.03 22.96 -13.64
C GLN A 266 -7.25 24.36 -14.20
N SER A 267 -6.75 25.41 -13.53
CA SER A 267 -6.88 26.79 -14.02
C SER A 267 -6.10 27.03 -15.31
N ALA A 268 -4.94 26.38 -15.47
CA ALA A 268 -4.18 26.35 -16.71
C ALA A 268 -4.76 25.40 -17.77
N ASN A 269 -5.88 24.73 -17.48
CA ASN A 269 -6.57 23.78 -18.37
C ASN A 269 -5.67 22.65 -18.90
N VAL A 270 -4.67 22.22 -18.13
CA VAL A 270 -3.71 21.19 -18.55
C VAL A 270 -4.42 19.87 -18.80
N VAL A 271 -4.24 19.31 -19.99
CA VAL A 271 -4.64 17.93 -20.34
C VAL A 271 -3.35 17.13 -20.47
N SER A 272 -3.17 16.11 -19.62
CA SER A 272 -2.00 15.25 -19.70
C SER A 272 -2.36 13.82 -19.29
N ASN A 273 -1.83 12.84 -20.02
CA ASN A 273 -1.91 11.44 -19.64
C ASN A 273 -0.79 11.13 -18.63
N THR A 274 -0.88 11.73 -17.45
CA THR A 274 0.08 11.48 -16.36
C THR A 274 0.09 10.01 -15.97
N ALA A 275 -1.01 9.29 -16.16
CA ALA A 275 -1.09 7.85 -15.98
C ALA A 275 -0.06 7.07 -16.83
N ALA A 276 0.11 7.42 -18.11
CA ALA A 276 1.10 6.80 -18.96
C ALA A 276 2.54 7.05 -18.50
N VAL A 277 2.84 8.26 -18.02
CA VAL A 277 4.17 8.60 -17.49
C VAL A 277 4.48 7.78 -16.25
N PHE A 278 3.56 7.74 -15.28
CA PHE A 278 3.73 6.93 -14.08
C PHE A 278 3.85 5.46 -14.41
N TYR A 279 3.01 4.93 -15.30
CA TYR A 279 3.08 3.54 -15.78
C TYR A 279 4.48 3.20 -16.31
N LEU A 280 5.04 4.06 -17.18
CA LEU A 280 6.34 3.84 -17.82
C LEU A 280 7.49 3.69 -16.82
N PHE A 281 7.47 4.43 -15.71
CA PHE A 281 8.54 4.39 -14.71
C PHE A 281 8.32 3.32 -13.63
N SER A 282 7.09 3.20 -13.16
CA SER A 282 6.76 2.37 -12.01
C SER A 282 6.61 0.89 -12.38
N MET A 283 6.11 0.56 -13.58
CA MET A 283 5.98 -0.83 -14.03
C MET A 283 7.34 -1.53 -14.08
N PRO A 284 8.41 -0.97 -14.69
CA PRO A 284 9.74 -1.55 -14.61
C PRO A 284 10.28 -1.59 -13.17
N ALA A 285 10.02 -0.56 -12.37
CA ALA A 285 10.50 -0.49 -10.99
C ALA A 285 9.97 -1.66 -10.13
N GLY A 286 8.71 -2.06 -10.30
CA GLY A 286 8.14 -3.21 -9.60
C GLY A 286 8.94 -4.50 -9.85
N PHE A 287 9.25 -4.81 -11.12
CA PHE A 287 10.07 -5.96 -11.47
C PHE A 287 11.52 -5.83 -11.00
N VAL A 288 12.15 -4.66 -11.18
CA VAL A 288 13.53 -4.42 -10.76
C VAL A 288 13.69 -4.63 -9.26
N VAL A 289 12.78 -4.09 -8.44
CA VAL A 289 12.83 -4.25 -6.99
C VAL A 289 12.56 -5.70 -6.59
N LEU A 290 11.61 -6.39 -7.24
CA LEU A 290 11.37 -7.82 -6.98
C LEU A 290 12.61 -8.66 -7.28
N VAL A 291 13.23 -8.47 -8.44
CA VAL A 291 14.45 -9.18 -8.85
C VAL A 291 15.60 -8.88 -7.89
N ALA A 292 15.79 -7.62 -7.50
CA ALA A 292 16.81 -7.23 -6.53
C ALA A 292 16.59 -7.92 -5.17
N ALA A 293 15.34 -7.94 -4.69
CA ALA A 293 14.99 -8.55 -3.40
C ALA A 293 15.11 -10.09 -3.42
N VAL A 294 14.74 -10.75 -4.51
CA VAL A 294 14.96 -12.19 -4.68
C VAL A 294 16.45 -12.50 -4.76
N SER A 295 17.20 -11.72 -5.56
CA SER A 295 18.63 -11.93 -5.77
C SER A 295 19.45 -11.75 -4.50
N SER A 296 19.11 -10.76 -3.66
CA SER A 296 19.83 -10.52 -2.40
C SER A 296 19.69 -11.71 -1.44
N VAL A 297 18.48 -12.27 -1.34
CA VAL A 297 18.20 -13.47 -0.53
C VAL A 297 18.94 -14.71 -1.05
N LEU A 298 18.91 -14.94 -2.37
CA LEU A 298 19.51 -16.12 -2.99
C LEU A 298 21.04 -16.10 -2.93
N LYS A 299 21.67 -14.92 -3.05
CA LYS A 299 23.13 -14.75 -2.93
C LYS A 299 23.65 -14.87 -1.49
N GLY A 300 22.77 -15.04 -0.51
CA GLY A 300 23.15 -15.08 0.91
C GLY A 300 23.70 -13.75 1.44
N MET A 301 23.51 -12.66 0.68
CA MET A 301 23.83 -11.32 1.16
C MET A 301 22.84 -10.95 2.25
N LYS A 302 23.32 -10.27 3.29
CA LYS A 302 22.40 -9.65 4.25
C LYS A 302 21.59 -8.58 3.50
N VAL A 303 20.27 -8.61 3.68
CA VAL A 303 19.29 -7.83 2.93
C VAL A 303 18.96 -6.54 3.68
N SER A 304 19.79 -5.49 3.50
CA SER A 304 19.67 -4.20 4.23
C SER A 304 18.54 -3.34 3.72
#